data_AF-X0WL61-F1
#
_entry.id   AF-X0WL61-F1
#
_cell.length_a   1.000
_cell.length_b   1.000
_cell.length_c   1.000
_cell.angle_alpha   90.00
_cell.angle_beta   90.00
_cell.angle_gamma   90.00
#
_symmetry.space_group_name_H-M   'P 1'
#
loop_
_entity.id
_entity.type
_entity.pdbx_description
1 polymer ?
#
loop_
_entity_poly.entity_id
_entity_poly.type
_entity_poly.pdbx_seq_one_letter_code
_entity_poly.pdbx_strand_id
1 'polypeptide(L)'
;PYGYKYVLHQSAEELEVGGYYDMPAFVARWKKVSGSQWGHSPAFICLSDILQLNEVVAQTSEARAKAIDPPMLTTERGIISDLDLNPGGLTMVTAMDELTPLLTGMRFDQANEEIQRLQDSIRSVFFIDKLELKDSPAMTATEVMVRYERMQRQFAPTLGRLQADLLDPLIEITYRTLGRAGQLPPPPEGLEAEDLDIEYTGPIPRAQKNEQAQAVSMWVNEIAALGQIIPEFVDIVDTDMVARELGYDR
;
A
#
# COMPACT_ATOMS: atom_id res chain seq x y z
N PRO A 1 -13.67 -13.48 24.34
CA PRO A 1 -12.52 -14.07 25.06
C PRO A 1 -11.79 -15.11 24.21
N TYR A 2 -10.47 -14.95 24.10
CA TYR A 2 -9.56 -15.81 23.34
C TYR A 2 -8.61 -16.49 24.32
N GLY A 3 -8.55 -17.82 24.31
CA GLY A 3 -7.62 -18.59 25.15
C GLY A 3 -6.40 -19.05 24.34
N TYR A 4 -5.25 -19.13 24.99
CA TYR A 4 -4.09 -19.82 24.46
C TYR A 4 -3.53 -20.81 25.49
N LYS A 5 -2.85 -21.83 24.98
CA LYS A 5 -2.27 -22.89 25.79
C LYS A 5 -0.96 -23.37 25.17
N TYR A 6 0.11 -23.31 25.93
CA TYR A 6 1.39 -23.86 25.53
C TYR A 6 1.54 -25.29 26.06
N VAL A 7 1.86 -26.23 25.16
CA VAL A 7 2.03 -27.65 25.49
C VAL A 7 3.37 -28.14 24.96
N LEU A 8 4.12 -28.87 25.79
CA LEU A 8 5.35 -29.53 25.38
C LEU A 8 5.05 -30.66 24.40
N HIS A 9 5.64 -30.59 23.20
CA HIS A 9 5.37 -31.55 22.13
C HIS A 9 5.70 -33.01 22.50
N GLN A 10 6.70 -33.24 23.37
CA GLN A 10 7.15 -34.60 23.71
C GLN A 10 6.44 -35.20 24.93
N SER A 11 6.23 -34.43 26.00
CA SER A 11 5.60 -34.91 27.24
C SER A 11 4.09 -34.66 27.30
N ALA A 12 3.55 -33.88 26.35
CA ALA A 12 2.18 -33.36 26.39
C ALA A 12 1.85 -32.58 27.68
N GLU A 13 2.86 -32.11 28.40
CA GLU A 13 2.68 -31.30 29.61
C GLU A 13 2.33 -29.86 29.27
N GLU A 14 1.40 -29.31 30.03
CA GLU A 14 0.90 -27.96 29.88
C GLU A 14 1.84 -27.00 30.62
N LEU A 15 2.42 -26.04 29.90
CA LEU A 15 3.35 -25.07 30.49
C LEU A 15 2.63 -23.83 31.00
N GLU A 16 1.76 -23.26 30.17
CA GLU A 16 1.10 -22.00 30.44
C GLU A 16 -0.28 -21.99 29.79
N VAL A 17 -1.27 -21.57 30.58
CA VAL A 17 -2.65 -21.36 30.14
C VAL A 17 -2.96 -19.89 30.40
N GLY A 18 -3.31 -19.19 29.34
CA GLY A 18 -3.63 -17.77 29.40
C GLY A 18 -4.78 -17.43 28.47
N GLY A 19 -5.23 -16.19 28.53
CA GLY A 19 -6.26 -15.71 27.64
C GLY A 19 -6.38 -14.21 27.65
N TYR A 20 -7.02 -13.69 26.62
CA TYR A 20 -7.34 -12.30 26.44
C TYR A 20 -8.86 -12.14 26.42
N TYR A 21 -9.37 -11.06 27.01
CA TYR A 21 -10.79 -10.72 26.91
C TYR A 21 -11.19 -10.45 25.46
N ASP A 22 -10.31 -9.76 24.75
CA ASP A 22 -10.44 -9.30 23.37
C ASP A 22 -9.23 -9.77 22.53
N MET A 23 -9.35 -9.88 21.20
CA MET A 23 -8.24 -10.36 20.36
C MET A 23 -7.10 -9.32 20.35
N PRO A 24 -5.87 -9.64 20.80
CA PRO A 24 -4.77 -8.67 20.86
C PRO A 24 -4.10 -8.43 19.49
N ALA A 25 -4.40 -9.25 18.49
CA ALA A 25 -3.79 -9.19 17.17
C ALA A 25 -4.77 -8.64 16.14
N PHE A 26 -4.34 -7.57 15.46
CA PHE A 26 -5.09 -6.96 14.37
C PHE A 26 -4.42 -7.25 13.03
N VAL A 27 -5.22 -7.58 12.02
CA VAL A 27 -4.73 -7.88 10.68
C VAL A 27 -5.43 -6.95 9.69
N ALA A 28 -4.77 -5.85 9.38
CA ALA A 28 -5.24 -4.90 8.38
C ALA A 28 -5.06 -5.48 6.97
N ARG A 29 -6.11 -5.41 6.14
CA ARG A 29 -6.07 -5.86 4.75
C ARG A 29 -6.15 -4.68 3.80
N TRP A 30 -5.19 -4.59 2.88
CA TRP A 30 -5.19 -3.55 1.85
C TRP A 30 -6.40 -3.65 0.90
N LYS A 31 -6.65 -4.85 0.35
CA LYS A 31 -7.80 -5.14 -0.52
C LYS A 31 -8.32 -6.55 -0.25
N LYS A 32 -9.64 -6.75 -0.38
CA LYS A 32 -10.26 -8.09 -0.37
C LYS A 32 -10.53 -8.54 -1.80
N VAL A 33 -10.28 -9.82 -2.06
CA VAL A 33 -10.69 -10.51 -3.29
C VAL A 33 -11.79 -11.50 -2.90
N SER A 34 -12.87 -11.55 -3.67
CA SER A 34 -13.98 -12.47 -3.40
C SER A 34 -13.46 -13.91 -3.36
N GLY A 35 -13.81 -14.65 -2.30
CA GLY A 35 -13.35 -16.03 -2.09
C GLY A 35 -11.98 -16.18 -1.42
N SER A 36 -11.24 -15.10 -1.16
CA SER A 36 -9.97 -15.16 -0.41
C SER A 36 -10.14 -14.72 1.04
N GLN A 37 -9.58 -15.50 1.98
CA GLN A 37 -9.45 -15.10 3.39
C GLN A 37 -8.34 -14.05 3.59
N TRP A 38 -7.39 -13.98 2.66
CA TRP A 38 -6.18 -13.18 2.77
C TRP A 38 -6.31 -11.80 2.11
N GLY A 39 -5.58 -10.82 2.65
CA GLY A 39 -5.46 -9.50 2.05
C GLY A 39 -4.63 -9.52 0.77
N HIS A 40 -5.02 -8.72 -0.21
CA HIS A 40 -4.31 -8.56 -1.48
C HIS A 40 -3.61 -7.19 -1.50
N SER A 41 -2.29 -7.21 -1.50
CA SER A 41 -1.42 -6.04 -1.66
C SER A 41 -1.33 -5.58 -3.13
N PRO A 42 -1.05 -4.30 -3.43
CA PRO A 42 -0.66 -3.85 -4.76
C PRO A 42 0.58 -4.57 -5.30
N ALA A 43 1.47 -5.02 -4.40
CA ALA A 43 2.67 -5.76 -4.76
C ALA A 43 2.39 -7.06 -5.55
N PHE A 44 1.24 -7.71 -5.31
CA PHE A 44 0.85 -8.90 -6.09
C PHE A 44 0.52 -8.56 -7.55
N ILE A 45 0.08 -7.33 -7.81
CA ILE A 45 -0.26 -6.89 -9.17
C ILE A 45 1.01 -6.65 -9.98
N CYS A 46 2.04 -6.03 -9.37
CA CYS A 46 3.32 -5.73 -10.03
C CYS A 46 4.44 -6.73 -9.68
N LEU A 47 4.11 -7.93 -9.19
CA LEU A 47 5.13 -8.91 -8.78
C LEU A 47 6.02 -9.32 -9.94
N SER A 48 5.46 -9.46 -11.14
CA SER A 48 6.22 -9.74 -12.37
C SER A 48 7.27 -8.66 -12.65
N ASP A 49 6.87 -7.40 -12.51
CA ASP A 49 7.71 -6.24 -12.80
C ASP A 49 8.82 -6.11 -11.77
N ILE A 50 8.53 -6.39 -10.50
CA ILE A 50 9.52 -6.42 -9.41
C ILE A 50 10.56 -7.52 -9.67
N LEU A 51 10.13 -8.73 -10.03
CA LEU A 51 11.04 -9.84 -10.31
C LEU A 51 11.89 -9.55 -11.55
N GLN A 52 11.28 -9.00 -12.60
CA GLN A 52 11.98 -8.61 -13.82
C GLN A 52 12.99 -7.50 -13.54
N LEU A 53 12.63 -6.49 -12.75
CA LEU A 53 13.55 -5.42 -12.36
C LEU A 53 14.78 -5.98 -11.62
N ASN A 54 14.57 -6.88 -10.67
CA ASN A 54 15.67 -7.51 -9.92
C ASN A 54 16.61 -8.28 -10.86
N GLU A 55 16.07 -9.04 -11.80
CA GLU A 55 16.85 -9.81 -12.77
C GLU A 55 17.62 -8.91 -13.73
N VAL A 56 16.97 -7.88 -14.30
CA VAL A 56 17.61 -6.92 -15.21
C VAL A 56 18.74 -6.19 -14.50
N VAL A 57 18.54 -5.77 -13.24
CA VAL A 57 19.59 -5.12 -12.44
C VAL A 57 20.75 -6.08 -12.19
N ALA A 58 20.49 -7.33 -11.84
CA ALA A 58 21.53 -8.34 -11.62
C ALA A 58 22.36 -8.60 -12.89
N GLN A 59 21.70 -8.86 -14.02
CA GLN A 59 22.35 -9.10 -15.31
C GLN A 59 23.11 -7.86 -15.80
N THR A 60 22.55 -6.66 -15.63
CA THR A 60 23.20 -5.40 -16.00
C THR A 60 24.45 -5.18 -15.15
N SER A 61 24.41 -5.52 -13.86
CA SER A 61 25.58 -5.43 -12.98
C SER A 61 26.70 -6.36 -13.44
N GLU A 62 26.38 -7.63 -13.74
CA GLU A 62 27.35 -8.59 -14.26
C GLU A 62 27.91 -8.16 -15.62
N ALA A 63 27.06 -7.65 -16.50
CA ALA A 63 27.45 -7.12 -17.80
C ALA A 63 28.41 -5.92 -17.67
N ARG A 64 28.18 -5.03 -16.70
CA ARG A 64 29.08 -3.90 -16.41
C ARG A 64 30.41 -4.38 -15.84
N ALA A 65 30.41 -5.40 -14.97
CA ALA A 65 31.65 -6.00 -14.48
C ALA A 65 32.49 -6.55 -15.63
N LYS A 66 31.88 -7.26 -16.59
CA LYS A 66 32.54 -7.74 -17.81
C LYS A 66 32.98 -6.63 -18.77
N ALA A 67 32.38 -5.44 -18.69
CA ALA A 67 32.84 -4.30 -19.49
C ALA A 67 34.03 -3.57 -18.83
N ILE A 68 34.11 -3.59 -17.50
CA ILE A 68 35.24 -3.04 -16.72
C ILE A 68 36.45 -3.97 -16.81
N ASP A 69 36.21 -5.28 -16.66
CA ASP A 69 37.22 -6.34 -16.74
C ASP A 69 36.78 -7.39 -17.78
N PRO A 70 37.04 -7.15 -19.08
CA PRO A 70 36.61 -8.03 -20.13
C PRO A 70 37.40 -9.34 -20.14
N PRO A 71 36.74 -10.49 -20.38
CA PRO A 71 37.46 -11.74 -20.58
C PRO A 71 38.31 -11.65 -21.86
N MET A 72 39.51 -12.23 -21.79
CA MET A 72 40.45 -12.20 -22.91
C MET A 72 40.26 -13.42 -23.81
N LEU A 73 40.21 -13.20 -25.13
CA LEU A 73 40.29 -14.25 -26.13
C LEU A 73 41.76 -14.58 -26.39
N THR A 74 42.09 -15.86 -26.36
CA THR A 74 43.41 -16.36 -26.75
C THR A 74 43.33 -17.75 -27.34
N THR A 75 44.39 -18.16 -28.05
CA THR A 75 44.56 -19.51 -28.59
C THR A 75 45.31 -20.40 -27.57
N GLU A 76 45.21 -21.72 -27.69
CA GLU A 76 45.82 -22.68 -26.73
C GLU A 76 47.33 -22.50 -26.54
N ARG A 77 48.03 -21.88 -27.51
CA ARG A 77 49.47 -21.55 -27.44
C ARG A 77 49.77 -20.05 -27.59
N GLY A 78 48.74 -19.19 -27.51
CA GLY A 78 48.85 -17.77 -27.80
C GLY A 78 49.62 -16.95 -26.75
N ILE A 79 49.75 -17.50 -25.54
CA ILE A 79 50.45 -16.86 -24.43
C ILE A 79 51.66 -17.70 -24.05
N ILE A 80 52.84 -17.07 -24.06
CA ILE A 80 54.12 -17.72 -23.72
C ILE A 80 54.43 -17.60 -22.22
N SER A 81 53.93 -16.53 -21.59
CA SER A 81 54.11 -16.20 -20.16
C SER A 81 52.80 -16.34 -19.38
N ASP A 82 52.84 -16.20 -18.07
CA ASP A 82 51.61 -16.04 -17.27
C ASP A 82 50.87 -14.75 -17.69
N LEU A 83 49.54 -14.83 -17.73
CA LEU A 83 48.67 -13.69 -18.05
C LEU A 83 48.64 -12.72 -16.86
N ASP A 84 49.14 -11.50 -17.07
CA ASP A 84 49.10 -10.41 -16.07
C ASP A 84 48.23 -9.25 -16.59
N LEU A 85 47.09 -9.05 -15.94
CA LEU A 85 46.11 -7.99 -16.25
C LEU A 85 46.24 -6.76 -15.33
N ASN A 86 47.24 -6.73 -14.45
CA ASN A 86 47.46 -5.59 -13.56
C ASN A 86 47.94 -4.34 -14.34
N PRO A 87 47.69 -3.13 -13.83
CA PRO A 87 48.23 -1.91 -14.42
C PRO A 87 49.76 -1.96 -14.53
N GLY A 88 50.29 -1.94 -15.76
CA GLY A 88 51.72 -2.04 -16.04
C GLY A 88 52.28 -3.47 -16.13
N GLY A 89 51.43 -4.49 -16.07
CA GLY A 89 51.80 -5.89 -16.31
C GLY A 89 52.28 -6.13 -17.73
N LEU A 90 53.25 -7.03 -17.90
CA LEU A 90 53.80 -7.41 -19.20
C LEU A 90 53.34 -8.82 -19.55
N THR A 91 52.49 -8.95 -20.56
CA THR A 91 52.09 -10.26 -21.11
C THR A 91 52.75 -10.46 -22.47
N MET A 92 53.46 -11.58 -22.62
CA MET A 92 54.15 -11.95 -23.86
C MET A 92 53.30 -12.89 -24.70
N VAL A 93 52.97 -12.47 -25.92
CA VAL A 93 52.14 -13.21 -26.88
C VAL A 93 52.96 -13.69 -28.08
N THR A 94 52.57 -14.81 -28.69
CA THR A 94 53.22 -15.33 -29.90
C THR A 94 52.95 -14.46 -31.13
N ALA A 95 51.71 -13.97 -31.29
CA ALA A 95 51.34 -12.95 -32.26
C ALA A 95 50.44 -11.87 -31.62
N MET A 96 50.55 -10.64 -32.12
CA MET A 96 49.90 -9.46 -31.52
C MET A 96 48.36 -9.49 -31.56
N ASP A 97 47.78 -10.32 -32.43
CA ASP A 97 46.35 -10.54 -32.61
C ASP A 97 45.78 -11.68 -31.73
N GLU A 98 46.64 -12.44 -31.05
CA GLU A 98 46.24 -13.62 -30.26
C GLU A 98 45.80 -13.30 -28.82
N LEU A 99 45.82 -12.03 -28.44
CA LEU A 99 45.30 -11.57 -27.15
C LEU A 99 44.41 -10.34 -27.37
N THR A 100 43.10 -10.57 -27.41
CA THR A 100 42.11 -9.50 -27.63
C THR A 100 41.01 -9.56 -26.58
N PRO A 101 40.58 -8.42 -26.02
CA PRO A 101 39.45 -8.41 -25.10
C PRO A 101 38.16 -8.77 -25.85
N LEU A 102 37.36 -9.66 -25.29
CA LEU A 102 36.02 -9.95 -25.80
C LEU A 102 35.08 -8.81 -25.43
N LEU A 103 35.06 -7.79 -26.27
CA LEU A 103 34.12 -6.68 -26.14
C LEU A 103 32.76 -7.12 -26.68
N THR A 104 31.86 -7.51 -25.78
CA THR A 104 30.44 -7.58 -26.12
C THR A 104 29.96 -6.16 -26.42
N GLY A 105 29.45 -5.90 -27.62
CA GLY A 105 28.89 -4.60 -28.06
C GLY A 105 27.58 -4.22 -27.34
N MET A 106 27.49 -4.48 -26.04
CA MET A 106 26.31 -4.23 -25.23
C MET A 106 26.09 -2.73 -25.04
N ARG A 107 24.84 -2.32 -25.26
CA ARG A 107 24.38 -0.96 -25.01
C ARG A 107 23.66 -0.92 -23.66
N PHE A 108 24.30 -0.33 -22.66
CA PHE A 108 23.71 -0.19 -21.33
C PHE A 108 22.53 0.80 -21.29
N ASP A 109 22.39 1.66 -22.30
CA ASP A 109 21.30 2.63 -22.40
C ASP A 109 19.92 1.94 -22.37
N GLN A 110 19.75 0.86 -23.15
CA GLN A 110 18.49 0.13 -23.24
C GLN A 110 18.14 -0.53 -21.90
N ALA A 111 19.14 -1.07 -21.18
CA ALA A 111 18.94 -1.63 -19.86
C ALA A 111 18.53 -0.56 -18.84
N ASN A 112 19.11 0.63 -18.91
CA ASN A 112 18.73 1.75 -18.04
C ASN A 112 17.31 2.25 -18.33
N GLU A 113 16.93 2.35 -19.61
CA GLU A 113 15.56 2.71 -20.03
C GLU A 113 14.54 1.67 -19.53
N GLU A 114 14.87 0.39 -19.64
CA GLU A 114 14.03 -0.72 -19.13
C GLU A 114 13.87 -0.66 -17.61
N ILE A 115 14.97 -0.44 -16.88
CA ILE A 115 14.96 -0.26 -15.42
C ILE A 115 14.05 0.90 -15.03
N GLN A 116 14.18 2.04 -15.71
CA GLN A 116 13.35 3.21 -15.44
C GLN A 116 11.87 2.92 -15.70
N ARG A 117 11.54 2.28 -16.83
CA ARG A 117 10.16 1.90 -17.18
C ARG A 117 9.55 0.98 -16.11
N LEU A 118 10.31 0.00 -15.62
CA LEU A 118 9.86 -0.93 -14.58
C LEU A 118 9.67 -0.23 -13.24
N GLN A 119 10.59 0.65 -12.85
CA GLN A 119 10.44 1.45 -11.63
C GLN A 119 9.18 2.34 -11.70
N ASP A 120 8.92 2.97 -12.84
CA ASP A 120 7.77 3.85 -13.01
C ASP A 120 6.45 3.04 -13.03
N SER A 121 6.43 1.85 -13.64
CA SER A 121 5.32 0.89 -13.53
C SER A 121 5.02 0.58 -12.06
N ILE A 122 6.04 0.20 -11.28
CA ILE A 122 5.90 -0.13 -9.86
C ILE A 122 5.39 1.07 -9.06
N ARG A 123 6.00 2.26 -9.24
CA ARG A 123 5.57 3.50 -8.58
C ARG A 123 4.09 3.81 -8.84
N SER A 124 3.64 3.63 -10.07
CA SER A 124 2.25 3.88 -10.46
C SER A 124 1.26 2.95 -9.75
N VAL A 125 1.62 1.66 -9.57
CA VAL A 125 0.81 0.65 -8.89
C VAL A 125 0.73 0.93 -7.38
N PHE A 126 1.79 1.46 -6.79
CA PHE A 126 1.80 1.91 -5.39
C PHE A 126 1.23 3.33 -5.19
N PHE A 127 0.73 3.97 -6.25
CA PHE A 127 0.17 5.32 -6.24
C PHE A 127 1.14 6.41 -5.74
N ILE A 128 2.46 6.17 -5.78
CA ILE A 128 3.48 7.13 -5.33
C ILE A 128 3.39 8.41 -6.14
N ASP A 129 3.22 8.30 -7.45
CA ASP A 129 3.09 9.43 -8.38
C ASP A 129 1.88 10.32 -8.09
N LYS A 130 0.91 9.81 -7.32
CA LYS A 130 -0.32 10.52 -6.96
C LYS A 130 -0.26 11.13 -5.56
N LEU A 131 0.68 10.68 -4.73
CA LEU A 131 0.99 11.21 -3.41
C LEU A 131 1.97 12.38 -3.50
N GLU A 132 2.92 12.31 -4.44
CA GLU A 132 3.87 13.38 -4.69
C GLU A 132 3.19 14.53 -5.45
N LEU A 133 2.95 15.63 -4.73
CA LEU A 133 2.65 16.91 -5.37
C LEU A 133 3.88 17.30 -6.17
N LYS A 134 3.80 17.21 -7.51
CA LYS A 134 4.83 17.79 -8.38
C LYS A 134 5.07 19.23 -7.93
N ASP A 135 6.29 19.51 -7.48
CA ASP A 135 6.71 20.80 -6.98
C ASP A 135 6.76 21.78 -8.16
N SER A 136 5.60 22.35 -8.48
CA SER A 136 5.46 23.35 -9.54
C SER A 136 5.23 24.69 -8.89
N PRO A 137 6.12 25.68 -9.08
CA PRO A 137 5.97 27.03 -8.53
C PRO A 137 4.68 27.76 -8.96
N ALA A 138 3.95 27.21 -9.94
CA ALA A 138 2.74 27.78 -10.52
C ALA A 138 1.46 27.00 -10.17
N MET A 139 1.46 26.10 -9.17
CA MET A 139 0.25 25.39 -8.81
C MET A 139 -0.75 26.31 -8.10
N THR A 140 -1.96 26.41 -8.63
CA THR A 140 -3.03 27.21 -8.02
C THR A 140 -3.63 26.49 -6.81
N ALA A 141 -4.07 27.23 -5.79
CA ALA A 141 -4.63 26.66 -4.56
C ALA A 141 -5.84 25.72 -4.82
N THR A 142 -6.61 26.00 -5.87
CA THR A 142 -7.73 25.15 -6.33
C THR A 142 -7.24 23.85 -6.95
N GLU A 143 -6.16 23.86 -7.73
CA GLU A 143 -5.59 22.65 -8.32
C GLU A 143 -5.02 21.71 -7.25
N VAL A 144 -4.36 22.26 -6.22
CA VAL A 144 -3.88 21.48 -5.06
C VAL A 144 -5.06 20.78 -4.38
N MET A 145 -6.16 21.50 -4.13
CA MET A 145 -7.34 20.97 -3.45
C MET A 145 -8.00 19.84 -4.25
N VAL A 146 -8.19 20.03 -5.57
CA VAL A 146 -8.77 18.99 -6.45
C VAL A 146 -7.86 17.77 -6.56
N ARG A 147 -6.53 17.94 -6.58
CA ARG A 147 -5.59 16.81 -6.58
C ARG A 147 -5.67 16.02 -5.28
N TYR A 148 -5.73 16.71 -4.14
CA TYR A 148 -5.87 16.09 -2.83
C TYR A 148 -7.19 15.32 -2.74
N GLU A 149 -8.30 15.88 -3.23
CA GLU A 149 -9.60 15.20 -3.28
C GLU A 149 -9.56 13.93 -4.16
N ARG A 150 -8.96 14.01 -5.36
CA ARG A 150 -8.79 12.84 -6.24
C ARG A 150 -7.93 11.75 -5.62
N MET A 151 -6.88 12.13 -4.90
CA MET A 151 -6.02 11.21 -4.16
C MET A 151 -6.81 10.53 -3.03
N GLN A 152 -7.52 11.31 -2.23
CA GLN A 152 -8.37 10.80 -1.15
C GLN A 152 -9.42 9.82 -1.66
N ARG A 153 -10.10 10.13 -2.77
CA ARG A 153 -11.11 9.24 -3.37
C ARG A 153 -10.54 7.88 -3.77
N GLN A 154 -9.28 7.83 -4.21
CA GLN A 154 -8.63 6.57 -4.58
C GLN A 154 -8.26 5.72 -3.35
N PHE A 155 -7.88 6.37 -2.24
CA PHE A 155 -7.53 5.68 -1.00
C PHE A 155 -8.71 5.43 -0.07
N ALA A 156 -9.87 6.08 -0.29
CA ALA A 156 -11.07 5.93 0.54
C ALA A 156 -11.45 4.46 0.84
N PRO A 157 -11.48 3.53 -0.14
CA PRO A 157 -11.79 2.13 0.13
C PRO A 157 -10.74 1.40 0.97
N THR A 158 -9.46 1.80 0.86
CA THR A 158 -8.36 1.22 1.63
C THR A 158 -8.36 1.77 3.06
N LEU A 159 -8.61 3.07 3.21
CA LEU A 159 -8.66 3.73 4.51
C LEU A 159 -9.87 3.26 5.33
N GLY A 160 -11.04 3.13 4.71
CA GLY A 160 -12.22 2.57 5.40
C GLY A 160 -12.00 1.14 5.90
N ARG A 161 -11.20 0.35 5.17
CA ARG A 161 -10.77 -0.99 5.66
C ARG A 161 -9.77 -0.88 6.79
N LEU A 162 -8.81 0.04 6.70
CA LEU A 162 -7.85 0.26 7.79
C LEU A 162 -8.57 0.70 9.07
N GLN A 163 -9.63 1.52 8.94
CA GLN A 163 -10.51 1.87 10.05
C GLN A 163 -11.17 0.62 10.64
N ALA A 164 -11.97 -0.09 9.83
CA ALA A 164 -12.72 -1.26 10.31
C ALA A 164 -11.87 -2.46 10.76
N ASP A 165 -10.75 -2.76 10.08
CA ASP A 165 -9.92 -3.94 10.36
C ASP A 165 -8.84 -3.68 11.44
N LEU A 166 -8.50 -2.41 11.73
CA LEU A 166 -7.40 -2.07 12.66
C LEU A 166 -7.77 -0.96 13.64
N LEU A 167 -8.18 0.23 13.18
CA LEU A 167 -8.33 1.37 14.07
C LEU A 167 -9.54 1.23 15.01
N ASP A 168 -10.70 0.79 14.51
CA ASP A 168 -11.90 0.61 15.35
C ASP A 168 -11.63 -0.46 16.41
N PRO A 169 -11.15 -1.67 16.05
CA PRO A 169 -10.84 -2.69 17.05
C PRO A 169 -9.75 -2.26 18.04
N LEU A 170 -8.77 -1.48 17.61
CA LEU A 170 -7.71 -0.97 18.48
C LEU A 170 -8.26 0.03 19.50
N ILE A 171 -9.10 0.96 19.07
CA ILE A 171 -9.74 1.96 19.93
C ILE A 171 -10.68 1.25 20.91
N GLU A 172 -11.52 0.32 20.42
CA GLU A 172 -12.41 -0.48 21.26
C GLU A 172 -11.65 -1.23 22.37
N ILE A 173 -10.58 -1.95 22.02
CA ILE A 173 -9.78 -2.71 23.00
C ILE A 173 -9.10 -1.78 23.98
N THR A 174 -8.60 -0.63 23.52
CA THR A 174 -7.99 0.37 24.40
C THR A 174 -9.03 0.92 25.38
N TYR A 175 -10.22 1.28 24.89
CA TYR A 175 -11.33 1.78 25.70
C TYR A 175 -11.78 0.75 26.74
N ARG A 176 -12.06 -0.49 26.32
CA ARG A 176 -12.46 -1.57 27.24
C ARG A 176 -11.37 -1.88 28.27
N THR A 177 -10.10 -1.84 27.88
CA THR A 177 -8.97 -2.10 28.78
C THR A 177 -8.81 -1.00 29.82
N LEU A 178 -8.90 0.27 29.41
CA LEU A 178 -8.87 1.40 30.34
C LEU A 178 -10.11 1.43 31.26
N GLY A 179 -11.28 1.07 30.73
CA GLY A 179 -12.52 0.93 31.50
C GLY A 179 -12.40 -0.15 32.59
N ARG A 180 -11.90 -1.34 32.22
CA ARG A 180 -11.61 -2.42 33.20
C ARG A 180 -10.56 -2.03 34.23
N ALA A 181 -9.59 -1.21 33.86
CA ALA A 181 -8.56 -0.69 34.76
C ALA A 181 -9.05 0.47 35.66
N GLY A 182 -10.30 0.93 35.49
CA GLY A 182 -10.84 2.07 36.24
C GLY A 182 -10.16 3.39 35.90
N GLN A 183 -9.51 3.50 34.74
CA GLN A 183 -8.79 4.71 34.30
C GLN A 183 -9.67 5.67 33.49
N LEU A 184 -10.87 5.24 33.12
CA LEU A 184 -11.86 6.09 32.47
C LEU A 184 -12.82 6.72 33.50
N PRO A 185 -13.30 7.94 33.25
CA PRO A 185 -14.40 8.50 34.04
C PRO A 185 -15.64 7.61 33.90
N PRO A 186 -16.54 7.60 34.91
CA PRO A 186 -17.78 6.83 34.82
C PRO A 186 -18.59 7.27 33.59
N PRO A 187 -19.22 6.34 32.87
CA PRO A 187 -20.03 6.68 31.71
C PRO A 187 -21.22 7.57 32.11
N PRO A 188 -21.72 8.42 31.20
CA PRO A 188 -22.92 9.22 31.43
C PRO A 188 -24.14 8.33 31.75
N GLU A 189 -25.12 8.87 32.48
CA GLU A 189 -26.33 8.12 32.85
C GLU A 189 -27.04 7.58 31.60
N GLY A 190 -27.29 6.26 31.58
CA GLY A 190 -27.98 5.57 30.49
C GLY A 190 -27.09 5.03 29.37
N LEU A 191 -25.77 5.23 29.44
CA LEU A 191 -24.82 4.61 28.52
C LEU A 191 -24.00 3.54 29.26
N GLU A 192 -23.95 2.33 28.70
CA GLU A 192 -23.01 1.33 29.17
C GLU A 192 -21.63 1.57 28.55
N ALA A 193 -20.56 1.09 29.20
CA ALA A 193 -19.21 1.16 28.64
C ALA A 193 -19.04 0.34 27.34
N GLU A 194 -20.07 -0.42 26.94
CA GLU A 194 -20.10 -1.23 25.74
C GLU A 194 -20.72 -0.47 24.54
N ASP A 195 -21.42 0.65 24.78
CA ASP A 195 -22.06 1.50 23.76
C ASP A 195 -21.09 2.53 23.14
N LEU A 196 -19.92 2.06 22.69
CA LEU A 196 -18.91 2.93 22.07
C LEU A 196 -19.20 3.10 20.57
N ASP A 197 -19.54 4.33 20.16
CA ASP A 197 -19.56 4.74 18.75
C ASP A 197 -18.30 5.56 18.42
N ILE A 198 -17.56 5.13 17.40
CA ILE A 198 -16.27 5.72 17.02
C ILE A 198 -16.46 6.57 15.77
N GLU A 199 -16.40 7.88 15.93
CA GLU A 199 -16.46 8.82 14.83
C GLU A 199 -15.08 9.40 14.48
N TYR A 200 -14.65 9.21 13.22
CA TYR A 200 -13.43 9.84 12.72
C TYR A 200 -13.71 11.23 12.16
N THR A 201 -13.08 12.25 12.72
CA THR A 201 -13.22 13.66 12.29
C THR A 201 -12.26 14.08 11.18
N GLY A 202 -11.55 13.12 10.57
CA GLY A 202 -10.55 13.37 9.53
C GLY A 202 -11.14 13.94 8.23
N PRO A 203 -10.30 14.52 7.35
CA PRO A 203 -10.76 15.16 6.11
C PRO A 203 -11.44 14.19 5.14
N ILE A 204 -11.05 12.90 5.14
CA ILE A 204 -11.65 11.88 4.28
C ILE A 204 -13.04 11.46 4.77
N PRO A 205 -13.23 11.07 6.05
CA PRO A 205 -14.56 10.88 6.62
C PRO A 205 -15.50 12.07 6.38
N ARG A 206 -15.00 13.30 6.56
CA ARG A 206 -15.77 14.52 6.26
C ARG A 206 -16.11 14.65 4.78
N ALA A 207 -15.19 14.34 3.87
CA ALA A 207 -15.46 14.35 2.44
C ALA A 207 -16.51 13.29 2.03
N GLN A 208 -16.42 12.08 2.62
CA GLN A 208 -17.42 11.02 2.40
C GLN A 208 -18.81 11.41 2.93
N LYS A 209 -18.88 12.02 4.12
CA LYS A 209 -20.13 12.56 4.67
C LYS A 209 -20.73 13.65 3.79
N ASN A 210 -19.90 14.58 3.30
CA ASN A 210 -20.35 15.60 2.35
C ASN A 210 -20.88 15.00 1.04
N GLU A 211 -20.23 13.97 0.49
CA GLU A 211 -20.69 13.27 -0.71
C GLU A 211 -22.04 12.58 -0.46
N GLN A 212 -22.21 11.91 0.69
CA GLN A 212 -23.47 11.31 1.10
C GLN A 212 -24.57 12.36 1.29
N ALA A 213 -24.30 13.46 1.98
CA ALA A 213 -25.23 14.57 2.17
C ALA A 213 -25.67 15.19 0.84
N GLN A 214 -24.75 15.33 -0.12
CA GLN A 214 -25.08 15.78 -1.49
C GLN A 214 -25.96 14.77 -2.23
N ALA A 215 -25.65 13.47 -2.14
CA ALA A 215 -26.46 12.42 -2.76
C ALA A 215 -27.88 12.37 -2.18
N VAL A 216 -28.01 12.47 -0.85
CA VAL A 216 -29.30 12.56 -0.15
C VAL A 216 -30.06 13.80 -0.59
N SER A 217 -29.39 14.96 -0.69
CA SER A 217 -30.01 16.19 -1.17
C SER A 217 -30.53 16.07 -2.61
N MET A 218 -29.77 15.43 -3.51
CA MET A 218 -30.22 15.17 -4.88
C MET A 218 -31.43 14.23 -4.91
N TRP A 219 -31.37 13.13 -4.14
CA TRP A 219 -32.46 12.15 -4.04
C TRP A 219 -33.75 12.77 -3.49
N VAL A 220 -33.67 13.58 -2.44
CA VAL A 220 -34.81 14.31 -1.88
C VAL A 220 -35.42 15.26 -2.92
N ASN A 221 -34.59 15.96 -3.72
CA ASN A 221 -35.09 16.82 -4.79
C ASN A 221 -35.77 16.02 -5.92
N GLU A 222 -35.26 14.83 -6.27
CA GLU A 222 -35.88 13.94 -7.26
C GLU A 222 -37.23 13.40 -6.77
N ILE A 223 -37.31 12.98 -5.49
CA ILE A 223 -38.57 12.56 -4.89
C ILE A 223 -39.54 13.72 -4.80
N ALA A 224 -39.10 14.93 -4.45
CA ALA A 224 -39.97 16.10 -4.42
C ALA A 224 -40.58 16.40 -5.81
N ALA A 225 -39.83 16.18 -6.90
CA ALA A 225 -40.33 16.31 -8.26
C ALA A 225 -41.32 15.20 -8.64
N LEU A 226 -41.04 13.94 -8.26
CA LEU A 226 -41.93 12.80 -8.52
C LEU A 226 -43.19 12.83 -7.65
N GLY A 227 -43.09 13.35 -6.43
CA GLY A 227 -44.19 13.55 -5.49
C GLY A 227 -45.26 14.52 -5.98
N GLN A 228 -44.90 15.42 -6.91
CA GLN A 228 -45.88 16.28 -7.60
C GLN A 228 -46.79 15.48 -8.55
N ILE A 229 -46.33 14.32 -9.03
CA ILE A 229 -47.06 13.44 -9.96
C ILE A 229 -47.74 12.29 -9.19
N ILE A 230 -47.05 11.71 -8.20
CA ILE A 230 -47.52 10.59 -7.38
C ILE A 230 -47.26 10.91 -5.91
N PRO A 231 -48.27 11.42 -5.16
CA PRO A 231 -48.09 11.88 -3.78
C PRO A 231 -47.59 10.83 -2.78
N GLU A 232 -47.87 9.54 -3.04
CA GLU A 232 -47.47 8.41 -2.19
C GLU A 232 -45.93 8.24 -2.09
N PHE A 233 -45.15 8.78 -3.03
CA PHE A 233 -43.69 8.73 -2.97
C PHE A 233 -43.07 9.62 -1.91
N VAL A 234 -43.80 10.66 -1.44
CA VAL A 234 -43.30 11.58 -0.41
C VAL A 234 -43.25 10.90 0.95
N ASP A 235 -44.15 9.95 1.22
CA ASP A 235 -44.20 9.19 2.48
C ASP A 235 -43.00 8.26 2.70
N ILE A 236 -42.21 8.01 1.65
CA ILE A 236 -40.98 7.20 1.74
C ILE A 236 -39.83 7.99 2.42
N VAL A 237 -39.90 9.32 2.41
CA VAL A 237 -38.83 10.18 2.93
C VAL A 237 -39.06 10.45 4.42
N ASP A 238 -38.17 9.94 5.26
CA ASP A 238 -38.09 10.31 6.67
C ASP A 238 -37.42 11.70 6.80
N THR A 239 -38.23 12.74 6.95
CA THR A 239 -37.75 14.13 7.06
C THR A 239 -36.91 14.39 8.30
N ASP A 240 -37.12 13.65 9.39
CA ASP A 240 -36.36 13.82 10.64
C ASP A 240 -34.96 13.23 10.50
N MET A 241 -34.84 12.07 9.86
CA MET A 241 -33.56 11.45 9.55
C MET A 241 -32.74 12.31 8.58
N VAL A 242 -33.37 12.79 7.50
CA VAL A 242 -32.72 13.67 6.51
C VAL A 242 -32.23 14.97 7.14
N ALA A 243 -33.03 15.60 8.01
CA ALA A 243 -32.62 16.83 8.69
C ALA A 243 -31.41 16.63 9.62
N ARG A 244 -31.33 15.47 10.29
CA ARG A 244 -30.16 15.11 11.12
C ARG A 244 -28.92 14.85 10.29
N GLU A 245 -29.04 14.13 9.18
CA GLU A 245 -27.92 13.83 8.27
C GLU A 245 -27.36 15.10 7.62
N LEU A 246 -28.22 16.03 7.17
CA LEU A 246 -27.79 17.30 6.56
C LEU A 246 -27.34 18.35 7.59
N GLY A 247 -27.83 18.26 8.83
CA GLY A 247 -27.51 19.21 9.90
C GLY A 247 -26.17 18.98 10.58
N TYR A 248 -25.67 17.74 10.58
CA TYR A 248 -24.41 17.36 11.24
C TYR A 248 -23.15 17.98 10.61
N ASP A 249 -23.25 18.53 9.39
CA ASP A 249 -22.14 19.16 8.67
C ASP A 249 -22.10 20.70 8.81
N ARG A 250 -22.93 21.31 9.68
CA ARG A 250 -22.91 22.76 9.98
C ARG A 250 -22.15 23.12 11.25
#